data_AF-A0A5C6UDS8-F1
#
_entry.id   AF-A0A5C6UDS8-F1
#
_cell.length_a   1.000
_cell.length_b   1.000
_cell.length_c   1.000
_cell.angle_alpha   90.00
_cell.angle_beta   90.00
_cell.angle_gamma   90.00
#
_symmetry.space_group_name_H-M   'P 1'
#
loop_
_entity.id
_entity.type
_entity.pdbx_description
1 polymer ?
#
loop_
_entity_poly.entity_id
_entity_poly.type
_entity_poly.pdbx_seq_one_letter_code
_entity_poly.pdbx_strand_id
1 'polypeptide(L)' 'MALVDRRAPEATVCPSEVARAIATTADAWRDAMPAVHAAVDGLVADGVVSLSWKGVPLAVRAGPYRIRRVLPE' A
#
# COMPACT_ATOMS: atom_id res chain seq x y z
N MET A 1 16.21 -13.01 8.78
CA MET A 1 15.30 -12.06 9.42
C MET A 1 15.95 -10.68 9.47
N ALA A 2 15.75 -9.80 8.47
CA ALA A 2 16.39 -8.47 8.52
C ALA A 2 15.82 -7.40 7.56
N LEU A 3 14.67 -7.58 6.90
CA LEU A 3 14.20 -6.59 5.91
C LEU A 3 12.89 -5.85 6.25
N VAL A 4 12.18 -6.27 7.31
CA VAL A 4 10.91 -5.65 7.72
C VAL A 4 11.07 -4.71 8.93
N ASP A 5 12.28 -4.55 9.48
CA ASP A 5 12.49 -3.82 10.73
C ASP A 5 12.86 -2.33 10.55
N ARG A 6 12.84 -1.79 9.32
CA ARG A 6 13.35 -0.42 9.03
C ARG A 6 12.38 0.52 8.32
N ARG A 7 11.08 0.36 8.49
CA ARG A 7 10.13 1.39 8.01
C ARG A 7 9.47 2.07 9.20
N ALA A 8 9.87 3.33 9.39
CA ALA A 8 9.24 4.26 10.32
C ALA A 8 7.71 4.20 10.18
N PRO A 9 6.94 4.46 11.24
CA PRO A 9 5.47 4.47 11.20
C PRO A 9 4.89 5.44 10.15
N GLU A 10 5.70 6.37 9.64
CA GLU A 10 5.33 7.33 8.59
C GLU A 10 5.77 6.89 7.17
N ALA A 11 6.47 5.76 7.05
CA ALA A 11 6.96 5.29 5.78
C ALA A 11 5.79 4.92 4.87
N THR A 12 5.75 5.56 3.72
CA THR A 12 4.81 5.19 2.67
C THR A 12 5.30 3.97 1.90
N VAL A 13 4.37 3.12 1.49
CA VAL A 13 4.64 1.94 0.67
C VAL A 13 4.04 2.12 -0.73
N CYS A 14 4.70 1.58 -1.75
CA CYS A 14 4.11 1.45 -3.08
C CYS A 14 3.22 0.20 -3.14
N PRO A 15 2.16 0.20 -3.96
CA PRO A 15 1.29 -0.97 -4.13
C PRO A 15 2.06 -2.19 -4.66
N SER A 16 3.08 -1.98 -5.51
CA SER A 16 3.96 -3.05 -5.98
C SER A 16 4.81 -3.70 -4.87
N GLU A 17 5.15 -2.97 -3.81
CA GLU A 17 5.86 -3.54 -2.65
C GLU A 17 4.92 -4.46 -1.85
N VAL A 18 3.67 -4.03 -1.67
CA VAL A 18 2.62 -4.85 -1.03
C VAL A 18 2.35 -6.11 -1.87
N ALA A 19 2.25 -5.95 -3.19
CA ALA A 19 2.06 -7.07 -4.12
C ALA A 19 3.19 -8.10 -4.01
N ARG A 20 4.44 -7.64 -3.93
CA ARG A 20 5.61 -8.50 -3.77
C ARG A 20 5.66 -9.17 -2.39
N ALA A 21 5.10 -8.55 -1.36
CA ALA A 21 5.03 -9.14 -0.03
C ALA A 21 3.99 -10.26 0.07
N ILE A 22 2.89 -10.17 -0.69
CA ILE A 22 1.83 -11.19 -0.70
C ILE A 22 2.01 -12.24 -1.81
N ALA A 23 2.76 -11.93 -2.87
CA ALA A 23 2.99 -12.86 -3.95
C ALA A 23 3.90 -14.01 -3.50
N THR A 24 3.49 -15.23 -3.81
CA THR A 24 4.26 -16.45 -3.53
C THR A 24 5.51 -16.57 -4.39
N THR A 25 5.53 -15.92 -5.55
CA THR A 25 6.69 -15.84 -6.44
C THR A 25 6.90 -14.42 -6.96
N ALA A 26 8.16 -14.05 -7.18
CA ALA A 26 8.55 -12.70 -7.59
C ALA A 26 8.06 -12.29 -8.99
N ASP A 27 7.49 -13.21 -9.78
CA ASP A 27 6.86 -12.92 -11.07
C ASP A 27 5.32 -12.81 -10.98
N ALA A 28 4.70 -13.43 -9.97
CA ALA A 28 3.25 -13.45 -9.78
C ALA A 28 2.68 -12.17 -9.14
N TRP A 29 3.50 -11.23 -8.68
CA TRP A 29 3.02 -10.00 -8.03
C TRP A 29 2.13 -9.14 -8.93
N ARG A 30 2.30 -9.22 -10.27
CA ARG A 30 1.42 -8.53 -11.21
C ARG A 30 -0.01 -9.05 -11.15
N ASP A 31 -0.17 -10.36 -11.00
CA ASP A 31 -1.47 -11.02 -10.85
C ASP A 31 -2.12 -10.70 -9.50
N ALA A 32 -1.31 -10.44 -8.48
CA ALA A 32 -1.78 -9.99 -7.17
C ALA A 32 -2.21 -8.51 -7.16
N MET A 33 -1.87 -7.70 -8.18
CA MET A 33 -2.15 -6.26 -8.16
C MET A 33 -3.64 -5.87 -8.05
N PRO A 34 -4.58 -6.53 -8.76
CA PRO A 34 -6.00 -6.28 -8.59
C PRO A 34 -6.47 -6.55 -7.16
N ALA A 35 -5.97 -7.61 -6.52
CA ALA A 35 -6.30 -7.94 -5.13
C ALA A 35 -5.73 -6.91 -4.15
N VAL A 36 -4.48 -6.46 -4.34
CA VAL A 36 -3.90 -5.37 -3.55
C VAL A 36 -4.73 -4.10 -3.70
N HIS A 37 -5.14 -3.75 -4.92
CA HIS A 37 -5.97 -2.57 -5.17
C HIS A 37 -7.31 -2.66 -4.42
N ALA A 38 -8.01 -3.79 -4.53
CA ALA A 38 -9.27 -4.00 -3.81
C ALA A 38 -9.11 -3.90 -2.28
N ALA A 39 -8.04 -4.49 -1.73
CA ALA A 39 -7.74 -4.40 -0.30
C ALA A 39 -7.43 -2.96 0.13
N VAL A 40 -6.64 -2.23 -0.66
CA VAL A 40 -6.33 -0.81 -0.39
C VAL A 40 -7.58 0.05 -0.46
N ASP A 41 -8.41 -0.13 -1.48
CA ASP A 41 -9.69 0.60 -1.62
C ASP A 41 -10.59 0.36 -0.38
N GLY A 42 -10.65 -0.88 0.12
CA GLY A 42 -11.35 -1.20 1.37
C GLY A 42 -10.75 -0.53 2.61
N LEU A 43 -9.41 -0.55 2.76
CA LEU A 43 -8.73 0.08 3.89
C LEU A 43 -8.82 1.61 3.88
N VAL A 44 -8.90 2.23 2.71
CA VAL A 44 -9.13 3.68 2.57
C VAL A 44 -10.55 4.01 2.99
N ALA A 45 -11.53 3.20 2.58
CA ALA A 45 -12.92 3.36 3.00
C ALA A 45 -13.10 3.20 4.52
N ASP A 46 -12.31 2.31 5.14
CA ASP A 46 -12.28 2.09 6.60
C ASP A 46 -11.45 3.16 7.36
N GLY A 47 -10.75 4.06 6.65
CA GLY A 47 -9.91 5.10 7.26
C GLY A 47 -8.60 4.57 7.87
N VAL A 48 -8.26 3.30 7.65
CA VAL A 48 -7.05 2.65 8.18
C VAL A 48 -5.79 3.01 7.38
N VAL A 49 -5.96 3.40 6.12
CA VAL A 49 -4.86 3.87 5.29
C VAL A 49 -5.23 5.16 4.56
N SER A 50 -4.24 5.99 4.30
CA SER A 50 -4.37 7.19 3.48
C SER A 50 -3.50 7.08 2.24
N LEU A 51 -4.03 7.56 1.12
CA LEU A 51 -3.30 7.61 -0.14
C LEU A 51 -2.70 9.00 -0.34
N SER A 52 -1.53 9.06 -0.95
CA SER A 52 -0.94 10.32 -1.40
C SER A 52 -0.15 10.16 -2.68
N TRP A 53 -0.02 11.23 -3.46
CA TRP A 53 0.81 11.29 -4.64
C TRP A 53 1.49 12.65 -4.76
N LYS A 54 2.81 12.67 -4.93
CA LYS A 54 3.63 13.90 -4.96
C LYS A 54 3.37 14.85 -3.77
N GLY A 55 3.10 14.29 -2.59
CA GLY A 55 2.79 15.06 -1.37
C GLY A 55 1.35 15.52 -1.25
N VAL A 56 0.49 15.23 -2.22
CA VAL A 56 -0.94 15.58 -2.20
C VAL A 56 -1.75 14.37 -1.73
N PRO A 57 -2.63 14.51 -0.72
CA PRO A 57 -3.51 13.42 -0.30
C PRO A 57 -4.52 13.08 -1.40
N LEU A 58 -4.79 11.79 -1.58
CA LEU A 58 -5.76 11.27 -2.54
C LEU A 58 -6.90 10.59 -1.78
N ALA A 59 -8.13 11.00 -2.07
CA ALA A 59 -9.33 10.35 -1.52
C ALA A 59 -9.62 8.99 -2.20
N VAL A 60 -9.21 8.86 -3.46
CA VAL A 60 -9.40 7.65 -4.26
C VAL A 60 -8.10 7.28 -4.96
N ARG A 61 -7.94 5.99 -5.23
CA ARG A 61 -6.79 5.45 -5.95
C ARG A 61 -6.80 5.90 -7.41
N ALA A 62 -6.01 6.93 -7.72
CA ALA A 62 -5.87 7.48 -9.07
C ALA A 62 -4.40 7.52 -9.51
N GLY A 63 -4.09 6.87 -10.63
CA GLY A 63 -2.73 6.85 -11.19
C GLY A 63 -1.70 6.22 -10.25
N PRO A 64 -0.43 6.69 -10.26
CA PRO A 64 0.56 6.30 -9.27
C PRO A 64 0.21 6.90 -7.90
N TYR A 65 0.30 6.10 -6.84
CA TYR A 65 -0.01 6.53 -5.48
C TYR A 65 0.87 5.81 -4.46
N ARG A 66 0.90 6.37 -3.26
CA ARG A 66 1.65 5.88 -2.10
C ARG A 66 0.66 5.64 -0.96
N ILE A 67 0.81 4.52 -0.28
CA ILE A 67 -0.06 4.11 0.81
C ILE A 67 0.64 4.42 2.12
N ARG A 68 -0.02 5.15 3.01
CA ARG A 68 0.41 5.39 4.39
C ARG A 68 -0.54 4.66 5.32
N ARG A 69 0.00 3.93 6.31
CA ARG A 69 -0.83 3.40 7.39
C ARG A 69 -1.22 4.53 8.32
N VAL A 70 -2.51 4.66 8.61
CA VAL A 70 -3.04 5.53 9.66
C VAL A 70 -3.39 4.56 10.78
N LEU A 71 -2.59 4.52 11.83
CA LEU A 71 -3.00 3.79 13.02
C LEU A 71 -4.16 4.58 13.63
N PRO A 72 -5.34 3.97 13.84
CA PRO A 72 -6.34 4.59 14.70
C PRO A 72 -5.72 4.69 16.10
N GLU A 73 -5.82 5.89 16.67
CA GLU A 73 -5.42 6.22 18.05
C GLU A 73 -6.26 5.47 19.10
#